data_AF-A0A9K3JFY9-F1
#
_entry.id   AF-A0A9K3JFY9-F1
#
_cell.length_a   1.000
_cell.length_b   1.000
_cell.length_c   1.000
_cell.angle_alpha   90.00
_cell.angle_beta   90.00
_cell.angle_gamma   90.00
#
_symmetry.space_group_name_H-M   'P 1'
#
loop_
_entity.id
_entity.type
_entity.pdbx_description
1 polymer ?
#
loop_
_entity_poly.entity_id
_entity_poly.type
_entity_poly.pdbx_seq_one_letter_code
_entity_poly.pdbx_strand_id
1 'polypeptide(L)'
;MGVVSWWFNGGDSDAVILLLGDSSKSLVPGQFTYYFGVGPLGLLAGFQSDYVGKTFGLDQKESENIVNSQQGDVLVQLDQGIKFPAPSNHTKGKLYANVEDPSGAAVVVKGGGYINYLTEKKLPMLSEIGLSAKFLKLEGNAMSALDYVADGSVAICYIAKGSGRVKVVGSEGKPALR
;
A
#
# COMPACT_ATOMS: atom_id res chain seq x y z
N MET A 1 5.42 4.13 15.33
CA MET A 1 4.10 4.81 15.35
C MET A 1 3.21 4.11 14.35
N GLY A 2 1.94 3.85 14.69
CA GLY A 2 0.96 3.34 13.72
C GLY A 2 0.33 4.47 12.92
N VAL A 3 -0.22 4.16 11.74
CA VAL A 3 -0.98 5.10 10.90
C VAL A 3 -2.36 4.51 10.66
N VAL A 4 -3.40 5.30 10.86
CA VAL A 4 -4.77 4.93 10.52
C VAL A 4 -5.01 5.29 9.05
N SER A 5 -5.50 4.32 8.28
CA SER A 5 -5.88 4.52 6.88
C SER A 5 -7.15 3.73 6.57
N TRP A 6 -7.88 4.20 5.57
CA TRP A 6 -9.08 3.55 5.05
C TRP A 6 -9.15 3.81 3.56
N TRP A 7 -9.85 2.92 2.83
CA TRP A 7 -9.99 3.00 1.39
C TRP A 7 -11.44 2.76 0.99
N PHE A 8 -11.85 3.38 -0.11
CA PHE A 8 -13.15 3.17 -0.72
C PHE A 8 -12.95 3.01 -2.22
N ASN A 9 -13.57 1.98 -2.80
CA ASN A 9 -13.59 1.81 -4.25
C ASN A 9 -14.72 2.66 -4.84
N GLY A 10 -14.38 3.86 -5.30
CA GLY A 10 -15.29 4.75 -6.02
C GLY A 10 -15.33 4.51 -7.54
N GLY A 11 -14.64 3.49 -8.05
CA GLY A 11 -14.64 3.11 -9.46
C GLY A 11 -15.79 2.18 -9.83
N ASP A 12 -15.88 1.87 -11.12
CA ASP A 12 -16.83 0.92 -11.72
C ASP A 12 -16.22 -0.47 -11.94
N SER A 13 -14.96 -0.67 -11.54
CA SER A 13 -14.23 -1.94 -11.63
C SER A 13 -13.68 -2.38 -10.28
N ASP A 14 -13.28 -3.65 -10.18
CA ASP A 14 -12.58 -4.16 -9.01
C ASP A 14 -11.28 -3.39 -8.76
N ALA A 15 -10.99 -3.14 -7.48
CA ALA A 15 -9.76 -2.51 -7.03
C ALA A 15 -8.87 -3.54 -6.33
N VAL A 16 -7.58 -3.52 -6.64
CA VAL A 16 -6.56 -4.39 -6.02
C VAL A 16 -5.53 -3.51 -5.32
N ILE A 17 -5.27 -3.78 -4.04
CA ILE A 17 -4.25 -3.10 -3.24
C ILE A 17 -3.20 -4.13 -2.85
N LEU A 18 -1.94 -3.86 -3.21
CA LEU A 18 -0.79 -4.63 -2.76
C LEU A 18 -0.07 -3.85 -1.66
N LEU A 19 0.04 -4.44 -0.47
CA LEU A 19 0.76 -3.87 0.67
C LEU A 19 2.17 -4.47 0.74
N LEU A 20 3.18 -3.62 0.65
CA LEU A 20 4.60 -3.98 0.77
C LEU A 20 5.23 -3.05 1.82
N GLY A 21 6.15 -3.58 2.62
CA GLY A 21 6.82 -2.83 3.67
C GLY A 21 7.81 -3.67 4.44
N ASP A 22 8.66 -3.00 5.22
CA ASP A 22 9.61 -3.65 6.12
C ASP A 22 8.91 -4.03 7.44
N SER A 23 8.78 -5.33 7.68
CA SER A 23 8.21 -5.89 8.91
C SER A 23 9.27 -6.41 9.89
N SER A 24 10.55 -6.10 9.70
CA SER A 24 11.64 -6.55 10.60
C SER A 24 11.51 -5.99 12.02
N LYS A 25 10.89 -4.81 12.14
CA LYS A 25 10.63 -4.10 13.42
C LYS A 25 9.14 -4.09 13.80
N SER A 26 8.31 -4.92 13.15
CA SER A 26 6.90 -5.07 13.52
C SER A 26 6.74 -5.74 14.89
N LEU A 27 5.55 -5.63 15.49
CA LEU A 27 5.23 -6.26 16.79
C LEU A 27 5.59 -7.75 16.80
N VAL A 28 5.25 -8.45 15.73
CA VAL A 28 5.77 -9.78 15.41
C VAL A 28 6.69 -9.64 14.20
N PRO A 29 8.01 -9.83 14.34
CA PRO A 29 8.94 -9.71 13.22
C PRO A 29 8.54 -10.62 12.05
N GLY A 30 8.54 -10.06 10.84
CA GLY A 30 8.12 -10.78 9.63
C GLY A 30 6.61 -10.80 9.36
N GLN A 31 5.80 -10.15 10.19
CA GLN A 31 4.35 -10.07 10.01
C GLN A 31 3.86 -8.61 10.04
N PHE A 32 2.89 -8.30 9.19
CA PHE A 32 2.07 -7.11 9.37
C PHE A 32 1.11 -7.34 10.52
N THR A 33 1.01 -6.34 11.41
CA THR A 33 0.01 -6.33 12.48
C THR A 33 -1.04 -5.29 12.12
N TYR A 34 -2.29 -5.74 12.02
CA TYR A 34 -3.42 -4.87 11.71
C TYR A 34 -4.25 -4.64 12.97
N TYR A 35 -4.65 -3.39 13.16
CA TYR A 35 -5.61 -2.99 14.18
C TYR A 35 -6.78 -2.31 13.48
N PHE A 36 -7.95 -2.95 13.51
CA PHE A 36 -9.16 -2.38 12.94
C PHE A 36 -9.83 -1.47 13.95
N GLY A 37 -10.36 -0.32 13.51
CA GLY A 37 -11.03 0.62 14.41
C GLY A 37 -12.40 0.12 14.87
N VAL A 38 -13.20 -0.35 13.92
CA VAL A 38 -14.62 -0.72 14.07
C VAL A 38 -14.91 -2.06 13.39
N GLY A 39 -16.10 -2.62 13.63
CA GLY A 39 -16.53 -3.92 13.11
C GLY A 39 -16.18 -5.08 14.06
N PRO A 40 -16.47 -6.33 13.68
CA PRO A 40 -16.30 -7.50 14.55
C PRO A 40 -14.85 -7.75 14.98
N LEU A 41 -13.87 -7.36 14.15
CA LEU A 41 -12.44 -7.40 14.47
C LEU A 41 -11.90 -6.07 15.02
N GLY A 42 -12.78 -5.08 15.22
CA GLY A 42 -12.44 -3.74 15.63
C GLY A 42 -12.09 -3.62 17.11
N LEU A 43 -11.17 -2.71 17.43
CA LEU A 43 -10.77 -2.43 18.81
C LEU A 43 -11.96 -2.01 19.68
N LEU A 44 -12.90 -1.24 19.13
CA LEU A 44 -14.08 -0.79 19.89
C LEU A 44 -15.03 -1.93 20.27
N ALA A 45 -15.10 -3.00 19.47
CA ALA A 45 -15.89 -4.20 19.78
C ALA A 45 -15.32 -4.98 20.97
N GLY A 46 -14.05 -4.76 21.34
CA GLY A 46 -13.42 -5.37 22.51
C GLY A 46 -13.83 -4.74 23.85
N PHE A 47 -14.51 -3.59 23.84
CA PHE A 47 -14.94 -2.87 25.05
C PHE A 47 -16.47 -2.93 25.22
N GLN A 48 -16.96 -2.73 26.45
CA GLN A 48 -18.39 -2.53 26.67
C GLN A 48 -18.84 -1.18 26.09
N SER A 49 -20.04 -1.13 25.50
CA SER A 49 -20.57 0.07 24.84
C SER A 49 -20.69 1.26 25.80
N ASP A 50 -21.02 1.03 27.07
CA ASP A 50 -21.11 2.10 28.07
C ASP A 50 -19.73 2.73 28.38
N TYR A 51 -18.67 1.93 28.37
CA TYR A 51 -17.30 2.41 28.52
C TYR A 51 -16.88 3.28 27.33
N VAL A 52 -17.11 2.79 26.11
CA VAL A 52 -16.88 3.55 24.86
C VAL A 52 -17.66 4.87 24.90
N GLY A 53 -18.95 4.82 25.29
CA GLY A 53 -19.80 5.99 25.40
C GLY A 53 -19.25 7.05 26.36
N LYS A 54 -18.80 6.64 27.56
CA LYS A 54 -18.18 7.55 28.53
C LYS A 54 -16.88 8.15 28.02
N THR A 55 -16.04 7.39 27.31
CA THR A 55 -14.77 7.87 26.76
C THR A 55 -14.97 8.93 25.68
N PHE A 56 -15.95 8.74 24.80
CA PHE A 56 -16.19 9.64 23.67
C PHE A 56 -17.30 10.66 23.89
N GLY A 57 -17.98 10.63 25.05
CA GLY A 57 -19.09 11.53 25.36
C GLY A 57 -20.36 11.25 24.56
N LEU A 58 -20.62 9.98 24.25
CA LEU A 58 -21.76 9.53 23.44
C LEU A 58 -22.93 9.10 24.33
N ASP A 59 -24.15 9.24 23.82
CA ASP A 59 -25.32 8.60 24.44
C ASP A 59 -25.31 7.07 24.26
N GLN A 60 -26.25 6.38 24.92
CA GLN A 60 -26.33 4.93 24.86
C GLN A 60 -26.55 4.39 23.44
N LYS A 61 -27.40 5.07 22.65
CA LYS A 61 -27.73 4.62 21.29
C LYS A 61 -26.54 4.83 20.36
N GLU A 62 -25.86 5.97 20.49
CA GLU A 62 -24.64 6.28 19.76
C GLU A 62 -23.51 5.29 20.08
N SER A 63 -23.35 4.94 21.37
CA SER A 63 -22.32 3.99 21.79
C SER A 63 -22.63 2.55 21.37
N GLU A 64 -23.88 2.13 21.40
CA GLU A 64 -24.30 0.84 20.84
C GLU A 64 -24.08 0.79 19.33
N ASN A 65 -24.36 1.89 18.62
CA ASN A 65 -24.17 1.98 17.18
C ASN A 65 -22.70 1.93 16.78
N ILE A 66 -21.81 2.70 17.41
CA ILE A 66 -20.39 2.73 17.01
C ILE A 66 -19.68 1.39 17.24
N VAL A 67 -20.13 0.64 18.26
CA VAL A 67 -19.57 -0.67 18.59
C VAL A 67 -20.14 -1.78 17.69
N ASN A 68 -21.43 -1.73 17.36
CA ASN A 68 -22.13 -2.88 16.77
C ASN A 68 -22.67 -2.69 15.34
N SER A 69 -22.67 -1.47 14.78
CA SER A 69 -23.36 -1.23 13.49
C SER A 69 -22.68 -1.89 12.29
N GLN A 70 -21.35 -1.97 12.30
CA GLN A 70 -20.61 -2.60 11.21
C GLN A 70 -20.57 -4.12 11.37
N GLN A 71 -21.19 -4.84 10.44
CA GLN A 71 -21.29 -6.30 10.47
C GLN A 71 -20.16 -7.02 9.73
N GLY A 72 -19.43 -6.33 8.85
CA GLY A 72 -18.32 -6.92 8.10
C GLY A 72 -16.95 -6.65 8.74
N ASP A 73 -16.03 -7.58 8.51
CA ASP A 73 -14.74 -7.64 9.22
C ASP A 73 -13.71 -6.62 8.71
N VAL A 74 -13.50 -6.55 7.39
CA VAL A 74 -12.42 -5.75 6.77
C VAL A 74 -12.91 -4.93 5.59
N LEU A 75 -13.68 -5.55 4.68
CA LEU A 75 -14.30 -4.90 3.54
C LEU A 75 -15.81 -4.99 3.70
N VAL A 76 -16.50 -3.86 3.51
CA VAL A 76 -17.95 -3.76 3.63
C VAL A 76 -18.53 -3.18 2.36
N GLN A 77 -19.68 -3.72 1.95
CA GLN A 77 -20.47 -3.11 0.90
C GLN A 77 -21.19 -1.89 1.46
N LEU A 78 -21.18 -0.81 0.69
CA LEU A 78 -21.81 0.44 1.04
C LEU A 78 -23.13 0.61 0.29
N ASP A 79 -24.11 1.23 0.96
CA ASP A 79 -25.37 1.59 0.33
C ASP A 79 -25.16 2.61 -0.79
N GLN A 80 -26.03 2.55 -1.80
CA GLN A 80 -25.99 3.48 -2.92
C GLN A 80 -26.25 4.92 -2.44
N GLY A 81 -25.52 5.87 -3.01
CA GLY A 81 -25.71 7.30 -2.74
C GLY A 81 -24.97 7.85 -1.53
N ILE A 82 -24.13 7.05 -0.85
CA ILE A 82 -23.22 7.56 0.18
C ILE A 82 -22.27 8.59 -0.43
N LYS A 83 -22.22 9.78 0.18
CA LYS A 83 -21.33 10.87 -0.21
C LYS A 83 -20.03 10.77 0.56
N PHE A 84 -18.92 10.61 -0.16
CA PHE A 84 -17.59 10.65 0.43
C PHE A 84 -17.06 12.08 0.52
N PRO A 85 -16.25 12.40 1.55
CA PRO A 85 -15.58 13.69 1.65
C PRO A 85 -14.64 13.92 0.46
N ALA A 86 -14.54 15.16 0.02
CA ALA A 86 -13.56 15.54 -0.98
C ALA A 86 -12.12 15.35 -0.45
N PRO A 87 -11.15 14.99 -1.30
CA PRO A 87 -9.75 14.89 -0.90
C PRO A 87 -9.23 16.19 -0.26
N SER A 88 -8.44 16.06 0.81
CA SER A 88 -7.84 17.22 1.45
C SER A 88 -6.76 17.85 0.56
N ASN A 89 -6.84 19.16 0.36
CA ASN A 89 -5.81 19.92 -0.35
C ASN A 89 -4.45 19.88 0.38
N HIS A 90 -4.46 19.66 1.70
CA HIS A 90 -3.22 19.62 2.49
C HIS A 90 -2.37 18.37 2.23
N THR A 91 -3.01 17.25 1.85
CA THR A 91 -2.36 15.96 1.62
C THR A 91 -2.16 15.62 0.14
N LYS A 92 -2.78 16.39 -0.76
CA LYS A 92 -2.66 16.20 -2.21
C LYS A 92 -1.20 16.24 -2.66
N GLY A 93 -0.76 15.17 -3.33
CA GLY A 93 0.62 15.02 -3.83
C GLY A 93 1.68 14.75 -2.75
N LYS A 94 1.30 14.59 -1.48
CA LYS A 94 2.24 14.32 -0.37
C LYS A 94 2.25 12.88 0.12
N LEU A 95 1.18 12.13 -0.17
CA LEU A 95 0.99 10.76 0.34
C LEU A 95 1.00 9.68 -0.75
N TYR A 96 0.91 10.08 -2.02
CA TYR A 96 0.86 9.14 -3.14
C TYR A 96 1.56 9.73 -4.36
N ALA A 97 2.00 8.86 -5.26
CA ALA A 97 2.57 9.23 -6.56
C ALA A 97 2.12 8.21 -7.62
N ASN A 98 1.81 8.69 -8.83
CA ASN A 98 1.57 7.82 -9.97
C ASN A 98 2.92 7.39 -10.58
N VAL A 99 3.13 6.08 -10.70
CA VAL A 99 4.36 5.50 -11.26
C VAL A 99 4.20 5.01 -12.70
N GLU A 100 2.97 4.93 -13.20
CA GLU A 100 2.68 4.49 -14.58
C GLU A 100 2.80 5.63 -15.60
N ASP A 101 2.77 6.89 -15.16
CA ASP A 101 2.87 8.03 -16.07
C ASP A 101 4.28 8.12 -16.72
N PRO A 102 4.39 7.98 -18.05
CA PRO A 102 5.68 8.03 -18.73
C PRO A 102 6.24 9.46 -18.88
N SER A 103 5.45 10.52 -18.66
CA SER A 103 5.89 11.91 -18.85
C SER A 103 7.01 12.32 -17.88
N GLY A 104 7.08 11.67 -16.72
CA GLY A 104 8.12 11.82 -15.69
C GLY A 104 9.12 10.67 -15.62
N ALA A 105 9.20 9.84 -16.66
CA ALA A 105 10.10 8.70 -16.74
C ALA A 105 11.57 9.14 -16.64
N ALA A 106 12.33 8.43 -15.81
CA ALA A 106 13.76 8.66 -15.67
C ALA A 106 14.54 8.14 -16.90
N VAL A 107 14.03 7.08 -17.52
CA VAL A 107 14.62 6.47 -18.72
C VAL A 107 13.49 6.08 -19.67
N VAL A 108 13.62 6.46 -20.94
CA VAL A 108 12.72 6.05 -22.03
C VAL A 108 13.56 5.52 -23.17
N VAL A 109 13.25 4.30 -23.63
CA VAL A 109 13.92 3.67 -24.77
C VAL A 109 12.86 3.36 -25.82
N LYS A 110 13.02 3.92 -27.02
CA LYS A 110 12.11 3.66 -28.14
C LYS A 110 12.07 2.16 -28.46
N GLY A 111 10.90 1.55 -28.36
CA GLY A 111 10.71 0.10 -28.55
C GLY A 111 11.22 -0.78 -27.39
N GLY A 112 11.77 -0.19 -26.33
CA GLY A 112 12.24 -0.91 -25.14
C GLY A 112 11.32 -0.72 -23.92
N GLY A 113 10.66 0.43 -23.81
CA GLY A 113 9.78 0.78 -22.70
C GLY A 113 10.35 1.93 -21.86
N TYR A 114 10.01 1.97 -20.57
CA TYR A 114 10.45 3.04 -19.67
C TYR A 114 10.60 2.60 -18.21
N ILE A 115 11.38 3.40 -17.47
CA ILE A 115 11.64 3.22 -16.05
C ILE A 115 11.24 4.49 -15.29
N ASN A 116 10.49 4.28 -14.21
CA ASN A 116 10.16 5.30 -13.22
C ASN A 116 10.76 4.93 -11.87
N TYR A 117 11.39 5.88 -11.21
CA TYR A 117 11.80 5.75 -9.82
C TYR A 117 10.89 6.59 -8.94
N LEU A 118 10.54 6.03 -7.79
CA LEU A 118 9.85 6.70 -6.70
C LEU A 118 10.78 6.69 -5.49
N THR A 119 11.31 7.86 -5.17
CA THR A 119 12.28 8.09 -4.09
C THR A 119 11.85 9.28 -3.26
N GLU A 120 12.59 9.58 -2.19
CA GLU A 120 12.39 10.77 -1.33
C GLU A 120 12.28 12.09 -2.11
N LYS A 121 12.91 12.20 -3.29
CA LYS A 121 12.82 13.41 -4.14
C LYS A 121 11.40 13.66 -4.66
N LYS A 122 10.65 12.58 -4.93
CA LYS A 122 9.26 12.65 -5.40
C LYS A 122 8.24 12.52 -4.26
N LEU A 123 8.60 11.81 -3.19
CA LEU A 123 7.74 11.57 -2.05
C LEU A 123 8.59 11.55 -0.76
N PRO A 124 8.80 12.71 -0.10
CA PRO A 124 9.77 12.86 0.98
C PRO A 124 9.64 11.86 2.13
N MET A 125 8.42 11.46 2.49
CA MET A 125 8.16 10.47 3.56
C MET A 125 8.86 9.11 3.33
N LEU A 126 9.26 8.81 2.09
CA LEU A 126 9.98 7.58 1.77
C LEU A 126 11.35 7.47 2.46
N SER A 127 12.01 8.60 2.73
CA SER A 127 13.26 8.62 3.48
C SER A 127 13.04 8.23 4.95
N GLU A 128 11.94 8.69 5.54
CA GLU A 128 11.58 8.42 6.94
C GLU A 128 11.27 6.94 7.18
N ILE A 129 10.67 6.27 6.18
CA ILE A 129 10.31 4.85 6.27
C ILE A 129 11.35 3.92 5.62
N GLY A 130 12.43 4.47 5.06
CA GLY A 130 13.53 3.70 4.46
C GLY A 130 13.12 2.89 3.23
N LEU A 131 12.16 3.37 2.44
CA LEU A 131 11.68 2.67 1.24
C LEU A 131 11.95 3.46 -0.04
N SER A 132 12.03 2.74 -1.15
CA SER A 132 11.98 3.31 -2.50
C SER A 132 11.31 2.32 -3.44
N ALA A 133 10.89 2.77 -4.62
CA ALA A 133 10.31 1.88 -5.62
C ALA A 133 10.83 2.18 -7.03
N LYS A 134 10.91 1.11 -7.83
CA LYS A 134 11.20 1.15 -9.26
C LYS A 134 10.02 0.55 -10.00
N PHE A 135 9.42 1.34 -10.89
CA PHE A 135 8.45 0.87 -11.86
C PHE A 135 9.14 0.67 -13.20
N LEU A 136 8.95 -0.51 -13.78
CA LEU A 136 9.55 -0.90 -15.05
C LEU A 136 8.43 -1.39 -15.98
N LYS A 137 8.27 -0.72 -17.11
CA LYS A 137 7.48 -1.23 -18.24
C LYS A 137 8.44 -1.60 -19.35
N LEU A 138 8.37 -2.86 -19.78
CA LEU A 138 9.09 -3.35 -20.95
C LEU A 138 8.10 -3.61 -22.08
N GLU A 139 8.49 -3.22 -23.29
CA GLU A 139 7.77 -3.63 -24.50
C GLU A 139 8.09 -5.09 -24.85
N GLY A 140 7.33 -5.69 -25.77
CA GLY A 140 7.53 -7.07 -26.20
C GLY A 140 8.96 -7.35 -26.67
N ASN A 141 9.57 -8.41 -26.13
CA ASN A 141 10.97 -8.82 -26.39
C ASN A 141 12.05 -7.83 -25.92
N ALA A 142 11.70 -6.75 -25.24
CA ALA A 142 12.68 -5.87 -24.62
C ALA A 142 13.32 -6.52 -23.39
N MET A 143 14.47 -5.99 -22.98
CA MET A 143 15.18 -6.41 -21.78
C MET A 143 15.58 -5.21 -20.93
N SER A 144 15.61 -5.41 -19.61
CA SER A 144 16.33 -4.51 -18.71
C SER A 144 17.80 -4.91 -18.67
N ALA A 145 18.69 -3.94 -18.50
CA ALA A 145 20.07 -4.19 -18.12
C ALA A 145 20.14 -4.94 -16.77
N LEU A 146 21.27 -5.61 -16.53
CA LEU A 146 21.56 -6.25 -15.25
C LEU A 146 21.54 -5.18 -14.14
N ASP A 147 20.93 -5.52 -13.01
CA ASP A 147 20.72 -4.60 -11.89
C ASP A 147 20.99 -5.33 -10.57
N TYR A 148 21.49 -4.61 -9.58
CA TYR A 148 21.75 -5.12 -8.23
C TYR A 148 21.59 -4.01 -7.20
N VAL A 149 21.34 -4.39 -5.95
CA VAL A 149 21.17 -3.45 -4.85
C VAL A 149 22.48 -3.39 -4.05
N ALA A 150 23.20 -2.26 -4.17
CA ALA A 150 24.57 -2.11 -3.67
C ALA A 150 24.64 -1.74 -2.18
N ASP A 151 23.58 -1.15 -1.62
CA ASP A 151 23.55 -0.59 -0.26
C ASP A 151 23.11 -1.61 0.80
N GLY A 152 22.99 -2.88 0.42
CA GLY A 152 22.53 -3.96 1.30
C GLY A 152 21.01 -4.03 1.46
N SER A 153 20.24 -3.18 0.76
CA SER A 153 18.78 -3.28 0.76
C SER A 153 18.29 -4.52 0.01
N VAL A 154 17.04 -4.91 0.27
CA VAL A 154 16.36 -6.02 -0.41
C VAL A 154 15.39 -5.45 -1.44
N ALA A 155 15.42 -5.99 -2.66
CA ALA A 155 14.44 -5.66 -3.69
C ALA A 155 13.32 -6.71 -3.71
N ILE A 156 12.07 -6.25 -3.63
CA ILE A 156 10.87 -7.07 -3.85
C ILE A 156 10.28 -6.69 -5.22
N CYS A 157 10.01 -7.69 -6.05
CA CYS A 157 9.46 -7.49 -7.39
C CYS A 157 8.07 -8.13 -7.51
N TYR A 158 7.11 -7.38 -8.04
CA TYR A 158 5.77 -7.85 -8.36
C TYR A 158 5.47 -7.60 -9.84
N ILE A 159 5.01 -8.63 -10.55
CA ILE A 159 4.62 -8.53 -11.97
C ILE A 159 3.14 -8.17 -12.03
N ALA A 160 2.85 -6.87 -12.23
CA ALA A 160 1.48 -6.37 -12.27
C ALA A 160 0.73 -6.75 -13.57
N LYS A 161 1.44 -6.84 -14.70
CA LYS A 161 0.87 -7.16 -16.02
C LYS A 161 1.88 -7.90 -16.89
N GLY A 162 1.37 -8.79 -17.75
CA GLY A 162 2.17 -9.52 -18.73
C GLY A 162 3.02 -10.63 -18.12
N SER A 163 4.08 -11.00 -18.83
CA SER A 163 5.00 -12.08 -18.44
C SER A 163 6.39 -11.83 -19.01
N GLY A 164 7.41 -12.43 -18.40
CA GLY A 164 8.78 -12.33 -18.88
C GLY A 164 9.68 -13.41 -18.26
N ARG A 165 10.98 -13.33 -18.56
CA ARG A 165 12.00 -14.20 -17.97
C ARG A 165 12.88 -13.39 -17.03
N VAL A 166 12.99 -13.84 -15.79
CA VAL A 166 13.86 -13.25 -14.76
C VAL A 166 14.97 -14.25 -14.44
N LYS A 167 16.21 -13.76 -14.38
CA LYS A 167 17.36 -14.55 -13.91
C LYS A 167 17.99 -13.82 -12.73
N VAL A 168 18.16 -14.54 -11.62
CA VAL A 168 18.82 -14.04 -10.42
C VAL A 168 20.11 -14.82 -10.25
N VAL A 169 21.21 -14.12 -10.03
CA VAL A 169 22.55 -14.69 -9.84
C VAL A 169 23.00 -14.42 -8.41
N GLY A 170 23.43 -15.46 -7.70
CA GLY A 170 23.94 -15.35 -6.34
C GLY A 170 25.40 -14.89 -6.30
N SER A 171 25.92 -14.66 -5.09
CA SER A 171 27.31 -14.23 -4.86
C SER A 171 28.36 -15.20 -5.40
N GLU A 172 28.02 -16.47 -5.58
CA GLU A 172 28.90 -17.47 -6.21
C GLU A 172 28.93 -17.41 -7.75
N GLY A 173 28.22 -16.47 -8.37
CA GLY A 173 28.11 -16.38 -9.84
C GLY A 173 27.21 -17.45 -10.47
N LYS A 174 26.44 -18.20 -9.66
CA LYS A 174 25.51 -19.24 -10.09
C LYS A 174 24.05 -18.76 -10.06
N PRO A 175 23.15 -19.31 -10.89
CA PRO A 175 21.72 -19.04 -10.78
C PRO A 175 21.19 -19.36 -9.37
N ALA A 176 20.50 -18.40 -8.76
CA ALA A 176 19.92 -18.52 -7.42
C ALA A 176 18.48 -19.09 -7.43
N LEU A 177 17.79 -18.95 -8.56
CA LEU A 177 16.46 -19.50 -8.79
C LEU A 177 16.59 -20.61 -9.84
N ARG A 178 16.02 -21.78 -9.55
CA ARG A 178 15.92 -22.90 -10.49
C ARG A 178 14.72 -22.74 -11.42
#